data_AF-A0A839P7I3-F1
#
_entry.id   AF-A0A839P7I3-F1
#
_cell.length_a   1.000
_cell.length_b   1.000
_cell.length_c   1.000
_cell.angle_alpha   90.00
_cell.angle_beta   90.00
_cell.angle_gamma   90.00
#
_symmetry.space_group_name_H-M   'P 1'
#
loop_
_entity.id
_entity.type
_entity.pdbx_description
1 polymer ?
#
loop_
_entity_poly.entity_id
_entity_poly.type
_entity_poly.pdbx_seq_one_letter_code
_entity_poly.pdbx_strand_id
1 'polypeptide(L)'
;MNAAVSSKAAADPATPPPSVVKAAEERVDSYDWTALASDLDDYGCAVLGKLLTPEECRALAALYPHEEHFRSHIHMARHGFGRGEYRYFRYPLPDLIAGLRTALYPRLAPVANRWNERMGTDARYPERHADFLKACHDAGQLRPTPLLLQYVPGDFNCLHQDLYGDLAFPLQVAILLSEPGRDFTGGEFVLTEQRPRMQSRAEVVPLRQGDAVAFAVHNRPVQGTKGNYRVNLRHGVSRVRSGMRHTVGIIFHDAR
;
A
#
# COMPACT_ATOMS: atom_id res chain seq x y z
N MET A 1 -21.49 25.73 -49.63
CA MET A 1 -20.66 26.47 -48.65
C MET A 1 -20.92 25.86 -47.29
N ASN A 2 -19.87 25.30 -46.70
CA ASN A 2 -19.86 24.61 -45.40
C ASN A 2 -20.02 25.60 -44.24
N ALA A 3 -20.71 25.19 -43.18
CA ALA A 3 -20.17 25.18 -41.82
C ALA A 3 -21.18 24.52 -40.86
N ALA A 4 -21.04 23.21 -40.64
CA ALA A 4 -21.59 22.55 -39.47
C ALA A 4 -20.58 22.73 -38.32
N VAL A 5 -21.00 23.42 -37.26
CA VAL A 5 -20.22 23.53 -36.02
C VAL A 5 -20.43 22.24 -35.23
N SER A 6 -19.44 21.37 -35.28
CA SER A 6 -19.41 20.12 -34.52
C SER A 6 -18.97 20.42 -33.09
N SER A 7 -19.86 20.20 -32.12
CA SER A 7 -19.55 20.30 -30.70
C SER A 7 -18.62 19.13 -30.32
N LYS A 8 -17.39 19.46 -29.95
CA LYS A 8 -16.45 18.48 -29.39
C LYS A 8 -16.92 18.14 -27.98
N ALA A 9 -17.55 16.99 -27.81
CA ALA A 9 -17.81 16.44 -26.48
C ALA A 9 -16.46 16.24 -25.77
N ALA A 10 -16.32 16.81 -24.58
CA ALA A 10 -15.21 16.55 -23.69
C ALA A 10 -15.26 15.06 -23.29
N ALA A 11 -14.11 14.38 -23.38
CA ALA A 11 -13.99 13.00 -22.94
C ALA A 11 -14.18 12.93 -21.42
N ASP A 12 -15.16 12.14 -20.98
CA ASP A 12 -15.27 11.69 -19.59
C ASP A 12 -13.95 11.03 -19.16
N PRO A 13 -13.49 11.23 -17.91
CA PRO A 13 -12.36 10.48 -17.37
C PRO A 13 -12.78 9.01 -17.23
N ALA A 14 -12.50 8.26 -18.28
CA ALA A 14 -13.02 6.94 -18.54
C ALA A 14 -12.64 5.92 -17.46
N THR A 15 -13.66 5.25 -16.93
CA THR A 15 -13.59 3.95 -16.29
C THR A 15 -12.67 3.01 -17.09
N PRO A 16 -11.61 2.43 -16.49
CA PRO A 16 -10.83 1.42 -17.19
C PRO A 16 -11.73 0.22 -17.52
N PRO A 17 -11.62 -0.37 -18.72
CA PRO A 17 -12.43 -1.54 -19.06
C PRO A 17 -12.18 -2.69 -18.07
N PRO A 18 -13.17 -3.58 -17.82
CA PRO A 18 -13.06 -4.73 -16.90
C PRO A 18 -11.84 -5.64 -17.14
N SER A 19 -11.18 -5.49 -18.29
CA SER A 19 -9.90 -6.12 -18.61
C SER A 19 -8.73 -5.69 -17.72
N VAL A 20 -8.71 -4.45 -17.20
CA VAL A 20 -7.59 -3.93 -16.40
C VAL A 20 -7.56 -4.55 -15.00
N VAL A 21 -8.72 -4.66 -14.35
CA VAL A 21 -8.85 -5.35 -13.06
C VAL A 21 -8.44 -6.80 -13.20
N LYS A 22 -9.00 -7.51 -14.19
CA LYS A 22 -8.69 -8.91 -14.44
C LYS A 22 -7.19 -9.14 -14.71
N ALA A 23 -6.55 -8.27 -15.50
CA ALA A 23 -5.11 -8.37 -15.75
C ALA A 23 -4.26 -8.11 -14.49
N ALA A 24 -4.71 -7.25 -13.57
CA ALA A 24 -4.07 -7.05 -12.27
C ALA A 24 -4.23 -8.28 -11.37
N GLU A 25 -5.42 -8.89 -11.34
CA GLU A 25 -5.69 -10.14 -10.61
C GLU A 25 -4.84 -11.30 -11.15
N GLU A 26 -4.76 -11.47 -12.47
CA GLU A 26 -3.92 -12.48 -13.12
C GLU A 26 -2.43 -12.31 -12.77
N ARG A 27 -1.93 -11.06 -12.68
CA ARG A 27 -0.57 -10.80 -12.22
C ARG A 27 -0.37 -11.20 -10.75
N VAL A 28 -1.32 -10.86 -9.88
CA VAL A 28 -1.32 -11.28 -8.47
C VAL A 28 -1.25 -12.80 -8.36
N ASP A 29 -2.00 -13.53 -9.18
CA ASP A 29 -2.03 -15.00 -9.17
C ASP A 29 -0.75 -15.64 -9.73
N SER A 30 0.01 -14.91 -10.55
CA SER A 30 1.23 -15.41 -11.18
C SER A 30 2.46 -15.45 -10.26
N TYR A 31 2.41 -14.78 -9.10
CA TYR A 31 3.55 -14.75 -8.19
C TYR A 31 3.76 -16.07 -7.45
N ASP A 32 5.03 -16.36 -7.14
CA ASP A 32 5.37 -17.40 -6.18
C ASP A 32 5.05 -16.92 -4.75
N TRP A 33 3.81 -17.15 -4.34
CA TRP A 33 3.34 -16.79 -3.00
C TRP A 33 4.03 -17.55 -1.88
N THR A 34 4.66 -18.69 -2.17
CA THR A 34 5.45 -19.41 -1.18
C THR A 34 6.74 -18.64 -0.89
N ALA A 35 7.44 -18.21 -1.93
CA ALA A 35 8.64 -17.38 -1.80
C ALA A 35 8.32 -16.03 -1.14
N LEU A 36 7.27 -15.33 -1.60
CA LEU A 36 6.86 -14.04 -1.01
C LEU A 36 6.47 -14.17 0.46
N ALA A 37 5.80 -15.27 0.84
CA ALA A 37 5.48 -15.54 2.23
C ALA A 37 6.75 -15.78 3.08
N SER A 38 7.75 -16.47 2.53
CA SER A 38 9.05 -16.65 3.19
C SER A 38 9.77 -15.31 3.39
N ASP A 39 9.79 -14.45 2.37
CA ASP A 39 10.41 -13.12 2.48
C ASP A 39 9.73 -12.24 3.54
N LEU A 40 8.39 -12.26 3.59
CA LEU A 40 7.63 -11.63 4.65
C LEU A 40 8.02 -12.21 6.02
N ASP A 41 8.07 -13.54 6.14
CA ASP A 41 8.44 -14.25 7.37
C ASP A 41 9.85 -13.88 7.85
N ASP A 42 10.82 -13.70 6.94
CA ASP A 42 12.25 -13.53 7.25
C ASP A 42 12.67 -12.05 7.41
N TYR A 43 12.11 -11.16 6.61
CA TYR A 43 12.51 -9.75 6.52
C TYR A 43 11.39 -8.77 6.91
N GLY A 44 10.14 -9.24 7.00
CA GLY A 44 8.99 -8.37 7.27
C GLY A 44 8.52 -7.59 6.05
N CYS A 45 9.10 -7.84 4.87
CA CYS A 45 8.65 -7.29 3.60
C CYS A 45 8.96 -8.24 2.44
N ALA A 46 8.19 -8.12 1.36
CA ALA A 46 8.44 -8.83 0.10
C ALA A 46 8.12 -7.92 -1.09
N VAL A 47 8.88 -8.04 -2.18
CA VAL A 47 8.69 -7.23 -3.40
C VAL A 47 7.85 -8.00 -4.41
N LEU A 48 6.77 -7.39 -4.88
CA LEU A 48 5.96 -7.87 -5.99
C LEU A 48 6.32 -7.05 -7.23
N GLY A 49 7.19 -7.61 -8.06
CA GLY A 49 7.70 -6.92 -9.25
C GLY A 49 6.62 -6.73 -10.32
N LYS A 50 6.56 -5.54 -10.93
CA LYS A 50 5.67 -5.21 -12.07
C LYS A 50 4.19 -5.49 -11.79
N LEU A 51 3.74 -5.29 -10.55
CA LEU A 51 2.34 -5.45 -10.18
C LEU A 51 1.43 -4.51 -10.96
N LEU A 52 1.93 -3.31 -11.31
CA LEU A 52 1.27 -2.37 -12.21
C LEU A 52 2.08 -2.15 -13.49
N THR A 53 1.41 -1.88 -14.60
CA THR A 53 2.05 -1.41 -15.83
C THR A 53 2.37 0.08 -15.70
N PRO A 54 3.34 0.60 -16.47
CA PRO A 54 3.61 2.04 -16.49
C PRO A 54 2.38 2.89 -16.84
N GLU A 55 1.50 2.39 -17.70
CA GLU A 55 0.23 3.04 -18.08
C GLU A 55 -0.72 3.14 -16.89
N GLU A 56 -0.91 2.04 -16.16
CA GLU A 56 -1.72 2.00 -14.93
C GLU A 56 -1.15 2.92 -13.85
N CYS A 57 0.18 2.94 -13.70
CA CYS A 57 0.85 3.85 -12.77
C CYS A 57 0.56 5.31 -13.08
N ARG A 58 0.67 5.71 -14.35
CA ARG A 58 0.37 7.08 -14.79
C ARG A 58 -1.10 7.42 -14.59
N ALA A 59 -2.00 6.50 -14.90
CA ALA A 59 -3.43 6.70 -14.70
C ALA A 59 -3.79 6.92 -13.23
N LEU A 60 -3.23 6.12 -12.31
CA LEU A 60 -3.45 6.31 -10.87
C LEU A 60 -2.82 7.60 -10.33
N ALA A 61 -1.60 7.93 -10.75
CA ALA A 61 -0.94 9.17 -10.34
C ALA A 61 -1.70 10.41 -10.82
N ALA A 62 -2.29 10.35 -12.02
CA ALA A 62 -3.10 11.42 -12.59
C ALA A 62 -4.38 11.72 -11.79
N LEU A 63 -4.82 10.82 -10.90
CA LEU A 63 -5.97 11.09 -10.02
C LEU A 63 -5.65 12.10 -8.91
N TYR A 64 -4.38 12.30 -8.54
CA TYR A 64 -4.00 13.15 -7.39
C TYR A 64 -4.66 14.55 -7.35
N PRO A 65 -4.69 15.34 -8.45
CA PRO A 65 -5.33 16.67 -8.44
C PRO A 65 -6.87 16.63 -8.38
N HIS A 66 -7.50 15.48 -8.63
CA HIS A 66 -8.95 15.31 -8.72
C HIS A 66 -9.57 14.96 -7.36
N GLU A 67 -9.99 15.99 -6.61
CA GLU A 67 -10.47 15.87 -5.22
C GLU A 67 -11.71 14.99 -5.06
N GLU A 68 -12.53 14.85 -6.11
CA GLU A 68 -13.73 14.02 -6.14
C GLU A 68 -13.45 12.54 -5.80
N HIS A 69 -12.23 12.04 -6.04
CA HIS A 69 -11.84 10.67 -5.71
C HIS A 69 -11.50 10.48 -4.23
N PHE A 70 -11.37 11.55 -3.46
CA PHE A 70 -10.84 11.50 -2.10
C PHE A 70 -11.87 11.94 -1.06
N ARG A 71 -11.72 11.41 0.16
CA ARG A 71 -12.49 11.85 1.32
C ARG A 71 -11.74 12.82 2.21
N SER A 72 -10.41 12.86 2.10
CA SER A 72 -9.56 13.69 2.95
C SER A 72 -8.17 13.85 2.36
N HIS A 73 -7.56 15.00 2.62
CA HIS A 73 -6.19 15.34 2.25
C HIS A 73 -5.41 15.68 3.51
N ILE A 74 -4.29 14.98 3.73
CA ILE A 74 -3.44 15.14 4.89
C ILE A 74 -2.10 15.75 4.46
N HIS A 75 -1.72 16.83 5.12
CA HIS A 75 -0.39 17.43 5.01
C HIS A 75 0.47 16.94 6.17
N MET A 76 1.44 16.07 5.89
CA MET A 76 2.19 15.32 6.90
C MET A 76 2.93 16.22 7.90
N ALA A 77 3.40 17.38 7.43
CA ALA A 77 4.12 18.35 8.26
C ALA A 77 3.29 18.86 9.46
N ARG A 78 1.95 18.89 9.34
CA ARG A 78 1.06 19.32 10.43
C ARG A 78 0.94 18.28 11.55
N HIS A 79 1.36 17.05 11.31
CA HIS A 79 1.16 15.91 12.20
C HIS A 79 2.48 15.29 12.70
N GLY A 80 3.64 15.87 12.34
CA GLY A 80 4.95 15.34 12.73
C GLY A 80 5.34 14.02 12.04
N PHE A 81 4.60 13.60 11.00
CA PHE A 81 4.85 12.35 10.26
C PHE A 81 5.86 12.49 9.12
N GLY A 82 6.48 13.66 8.99
CA GLY A 82 7.46 13.96 7.96
C GLY A 82 7.04 15.18 7.15
N ARG A 83 7.41 15.20 5.87
CA ARG A 83 7.06 16.27 4.92
C ARG A 83 6.56 15.61 3.63
N GLY A 84 5.48 16.14 3.07
CA GLY A 84 4.75 15.53 1.96
C GLY A 84 3.26 15.48 2.25
N GLU A 85 2.53 14.88 1.31
CA GLU A 85 1.07 14.87 1.33
C GLU A 85 0.52 13.52 0.91
N TYR A 86 -0.63 13.17 1.48
CA TYR A 86 -1.39 12.02 1.02
C TYR A 86 -2.89 12.29 1.07
N ARG A 87 -3.61 11.63 0.17
CA ARG A 87 -5.06 11.73 0.04
C ARG A 87 -5.67 10.35 0.18
N TYR A 88 -6.62 10.20 1.09
CA TYR A 88 -7.35 8.94 1.24
C TYR A 88 -8.51 8.90 0.25
N PHE A 89 -8.64 7.81 -0.51
CA PHE A 89 -9.75 7.63 -1.46
C PHE A 89 -11.10 7.58 -0.74
N ARG A 90 -12.20 7.89 -1.42
CA ARG A 90 -13.56 7.60 -0.93
C ARG A 90 -14.12 6.35 -1.60
N TYR A 91 -15.24 5.85 -1.09
CA TYR A 91 -16.05 4.89 -1.84
C TYR A 91 -16.90 5.64 -2.90
N PRO A 92 -17.15 5.03 -4.08
CA PRO A 92 -16.49 3.81 -4.58
C PRO A 92 -15.00 4.07 -4.86
N LEU A 93 -14.16 3.05 -4.63
CA LEU A 93 -12.73 3.10 -4.96
C LEU A 93 -12.54 3.00 -6.49
N PRO A 94 -11.45 3.53 -7.05
CA PRO A 94 -11.07 3.19 -8.43
C PRO A 94 -10.99 1.67 -8.61
N ASP A 95 -11.56 1.15 -9.70
CA ASP A 95 -11.74 -0.29 -9.91
C ASP A 95 -10.45 -1.10 -9.76
N LEU A 96 -9.34 -0.59 -10.30
CA LEU A 96 -8.02 -1.22 -10.15
C LEU A 96 -7.57 -1.34 -8.69
N ILE A 97 -7.83 -0.32 -7.86
CA ILE A 97 -7.50 -0.36 -6.43
C ILE A 97 -8.41 -1.36 -5.71
N ALA A 98 -9.71 -1.37 -6.03
CA ALA A 98 -10.67 -2.30 -5.43
C ALA A 98 -10.34 -3.77 -5.77
N GLY A 99 -10.02 -4.05 -7.04
CA GLY A 99 -9.61 -5.36 -7.52
C GLY A 99 -8.32 -5.84 -6.86
N LEU A 100 -7.26 -5.00 -6.85
CA LEU A 100 -6.01 -5.35 -6.18
C LEU A 100 -6.20 -5.61 -4.68
N ARG A 101 -6.99 -4.79 -3.99
CA ARG A 101 -7.28 -4.98 -2.56
C ARG A 101 -7.98 -6.32 -2.31
N THR A 102 -8.89 -6.71 -3.20
CA THR A 102 -9.62 -7.98 -3.14
C THR A 102 -8.72 -9.17 -3.46
N ALA A 103 -7.82 -9.05 -4.44
CA ALA A 103 -6.96 -10.15 -4.90
C ALA A 103 -5.74 -10.40 -4.01
N LEU A 104 -5.13 -9.34 -3.46
CA LEU A 104 -3.96 -9.46 -2.59
C LEU A 104 -4.33 -10.00 -1.20
N TYR A 105 -5.50 -9.63 -0.67
CA TYR A 105 -5.93 -10.02 0.67
C TYR A 105 -5.90 -11.53 0.94
N PRO A 106 -6.53 -12.41 0.14
CA PRO A 106 -6.56 -13.85 0.41
C PRO A 106 -5.18 -14.50 0.36
N ARG A 107 -4.22 -13.84 -0.29
CA ARG A 107 -2.81 -14.29 -0.33
C ARG A 107 -2.05 -13.90 0.95
N LEU A 108 -2.39 -12.75 1.54
CA LEU A 108 -1.73 -12.20 2.73
C LEU A 108 -2.40 -12.65 4.06
N ALA A 109 -3.71 -12.92 4.06
CA ALA A 109 -4.44 -13.33 5.27
C ALA A 109 -3.89 -14.62 5.92
N PRO A 110 -3.49 -15.66 5.15
CA PRO A 110 -2.84 -16.84 5.73
C PRO A 110 -1.51 -16.51 6.43
N VAL A 111 -0.70 -15.61 5.86
CA VAL A 111 0.57 -15.16 6.47
C VAL A 111 0.27 -14.44 7.80
N ALA A 112 -0.66 -13.49 7.78
CA ALA A 112 -1.09 -12.76 8.98
C ALA A 112 -1.63 -13.69 10.09
N ASN A 113 -2.42 -14.70 9.73
CA ASN A 113 -2.95 -15.68 10.68
C ASN A 113 -1.85 -16.57 11.28
N ARG A 114 -0.91 -17.07 10.46
CA ARG A 114 0.26 -17.81 10.96
C ARG A 114 1.13 -16.96 11.88
N TRP A 115 1.27 -15.67 11.57
CA TRP A 115 1.98 -14.74 12.44
C TRP A 115 1.31 -14.59 13.79
N ASN A 116 0.00 -14.36 13.80
CA ASN A 116 -0.77 -14.25 15.04
C ASN A 116 -0.66 -15.52 15.88
N GLU A 117 -0.73 -16.70 15.26
CA GLU A 117 -0.53 -17.99 15.95
C GLU A 117 0.86 -18.09 16.59
N ARG A 118 1.92 -17.86 15.82
CA ARG A 118 3.31 -17.90 16.32
C ARG A 118 3.57 -16.89 17.44
N MET A 119 2.85 -15.77 17.43
CA MET A 119 2.94 -14.71 18.44
C MET A 119 2.00 -14.91 19.63
N GLY A 120 1.13 -15.94 19.63
CA GLY A 120 0.12 -16.14 20.67
C GLY A 120 -0.93 -15.02 20.73
N THR A 121 -1.34 -14.51 19.56
CA THR A 121 -2.40 -13.50 19.42
C THR A 121 -3.67 -14.17 18.93
N ASP A 122 -4.81 -13.90 19.56
CA ASP A 122 -6.07 -14.61 19.26
C ASP A 122 -6.79 -14.11 18.00
N ALA A 123 -6.50 -12.89 17.55
CA ALA A 123 -7.12 -12.31 16.37
C ALA A 123 -6.90 -13.20 15.13
N ARG A 124 -7.96 -13.44 14.36
CA ARG A 124 -7.93 -14.17 13.09
C ARG A 124 -8.64 -13.37 12.01
N TYR A 125 -8.08 -13.40 10.82
CA TYR A 125 -8.61 -12.75 9.64
C TYR A 125 -9.34 -13.78 8.78
N PRO A 126 -10.57 -13.47 8.31
CA PRO A 126 -11.33 -14.39 7.46
C PRO A 126 -10.64 -14.57 6.10
N GLU A 127 -11.04 -15.58 5.34
CA GLU A 127 -10.42 -15.89 4.04
C GLU A 127 -10.72 -14.83 2.97
N ARG A 128 -11.95 -14.28 2.98
CA ARG A 128 -12.39 -13.31 1.98
C ARG A 128 -12.27 -11.89 2.51
N HIS A 129 -11.79 -10.99 1.65
CA HIS A 129 -11.64 -9.58 1.99
C HIS A 129 -12.97 -8.92 2.37
N ALA A 130 -14.04 -9.26 1.64
CA ALA A 130 -15.39 -8.74 1.89
C ALA A 130 -15.88 -9.07 3.31
N ASP A 131 -15.55 -10.26 3.84
CA ASP A 131 -15.97 -10.67 5.17
C ASP A 131 -15.21 -9.87 6.24
N PHE A 132 -13.95 -9.55 5.99
CA PHE A 132 -13.17 -8.68 6.87
C PHE A 132 -13.64 -7.22 6.85
N LEU A 133 -14.02 -6.70 5.67
CA LEU A 133 -14.67 -5.39 5.57
C LEU A 133 -16.00 -5.37 6.29
N LYS A 134 -16.80 -6.43 6.19
CA LYS A 134 -18.04 -6.55 6.96
C LYS A 134 -17.76 -6.46 8.47
N ALA A 135 -16.76 -7.17 8.98
CA ALA A 135 -16.36 -7.07 10.38
C ALA A 135 -15.91 -5.64 10.77
N CYS A 136 -15.17 -4.96 9.89
CA CYS A 136 -14.84 -3.54 10.06
C CYS A 136 -16.11 -2.69 10.18
N HIS A 137 -17.09 -2.88 9.30
CA HIS A 137 -18.33 -2.11 9.27
C HIS A 137 -19.21 -2.38 10.50
N ASP A 138 -19.31 -3.64 10.92
CA ASP A 138 -20.00 -4.03 12.16
C ASP A 138 -19.34 -3.38 13.40
N ALA A 139 -18.03 -3.13 13.35
CA ALA A 139 -17.27 -2.41 14.38
C ALA A 139 -17.29 -0.87 14.21
N GLY A 140 -18.08 -0.33 13.28
CA GLY A 140 -18.19 1.11 13.04
C GLY A 140 -17.05 1.72 12.22
N GLN A 141 -16.19 0.90 11.62
CA GLN A 141 -15.12 1.35 10.73
C GLN A 141 -15.61 1.41 9.28
N LEU A 142 -16.20 2.51 8.84
CA LEU A 142 -16.92 2.63 7.56
C LEU A 142 -16.14 3.32 6.42
N ARG A 143 -14.98 3.91 6.72
CA ARG A 143 -14.19 4.69 5.76
C ARG A 143 -13.14 3.81 5.09
N PRO A 144 -12.97 3.82 3.75
CA PRO A 144 -11.93 3.05 3.09
C PRO A 144 -10.56 3.48 3.58
N THR A 145 -9.48 2.76 3.32
CA THR A 145 -8.13 3.16 3.76
C THR A 145 -7.08 3.25 2.65
N PRO A 146 -7.30 2.80 1.40
CA PRO A 146 -6.38 3.12 0.32
C PRO A 146 -6.13 4.62 0.17
N LEU A 147 -4.90 4.97 -0.19
CA LEU A 147 -4.45 6.35 -0.25
C LEU A 147 -3.42 6.55 -1.37
N LEU A 148 -3.35 7.78 -1.88
CA LEU A 148 -2.36 8.21 -2.88
C LEU A 148 -1.46 9.27 -2.25
N LEU A 149 -0.16 9.04 -2.28
CA LEU A 149 0.87 9.93 -1.75
C LEU A 149 1.56 10.69 -2.87
N GLN A 150 1.92 11.93 -2.59
CA GLN A 150 2.80 12.75 -3.43
C GLN A 150 3.92 13.33 -2.57
N TYR A 151 5.15 13.16 -3.04
CA TYR A 151 6.35 13.72 -2.44
C TYR A 151 7.09 14.57 -3.48
N VAL A 152 7.57 15.73 -3.08
CA VAL A 152 8.42 16.64 -3.87
C VAL A 152 9.80 16.79 -3.20
N PRO A 153 10.77 17.52 -3.78
CA PRO A 153 12.12 17.59 -3.21
C PRO A 153 12.12 18.10 -1.76
N GLY A 154 12.83 17.39 -0.89
CA GLY A 154 12.89 17.67 0.55
C GLY A 154 11.87 16.90 1.39
N ASP A 155 10.83 16.34 0.76
CA ASP A 155 9.83 15.53 1.43
C ASP A 155 10.38 14.16 1.86
N PHE A 156 9.79 13.59 2.91
CA PHE A 156 10.14 12.30 3.50
C PHE A 156 9.00 11.82 4.39
N ASN A 157 8.94 10.51 4.64
CA ASN A 157 8.04 9.93 5.63
C ASN A 157 8.85 9.39 6.81
N CYS A 158 8.53 9.86 8.01
CA CYS A 158 9.17 9.38 9.24
C CYS A 158 9.00 7.87 9.40
N LEU A 159 9.89 7.22 10.16
CA LEU A 159 9.69 5.83 10.55
C LEU A 159 8.51 5.73 11.53
N HIS A 160 7.42 5.12 11.08
CA HIS A 160 6.16 5.00 11.81
C HIS A 160 5.60 3.58 11.74
N GLN A 161 4.46 3.38 12.40
CA GLN A 161 3.66 2.17 12.38
C GLN A 161 2.23 2.56 12.05
N ASP A 162 1.57 1.78 11.19
CA ASP A 162 0.20 2.06 10.77
C ASP A 162 -0.76 1.19 11.57
N LEU A 163 -1.08 1.68 12.77
CA LEU A 163 -2.00 1.06 13.71
C LEU A 163 -3.15 2.03 13.98
N TYR A 164 -4.30 1.79 13.36
CA TYR A 164 -5.49 2.59 13.59
C TYR A 164 -6.74 1.75 13.42
N GLY A 165 -7.79 2.13 14.17
CA GLY A 165 -9.01 1.35 14.25
C GLY A 165 -8.95 0.22 15.28
N ASP A 166 -10.13 -0.30 15.63
CA ASP A 166 -10.31 -1.46 16.49
C ASP A 166 -9.91 -2.76 15.77
N LEU A 167 -10.17 -2.83 14.45
CA LEU A 167 -9.74 -3.94 13.60
C LEU A 167 -8.67 -3.44 12.63
N ALA A 168 -7.45 -3.92 12.82
CA ALA A 168 -6.29 -3.60 12.00
C ALA A 168 -5.71 -4.87 11.38
N PHE A 169 -5.41 -4.82 10.08
CA PHE A 169 -4.71 -5.89 9.37
C PHE A 169 -3.19 -5.63 9.44
N PRO A 170 -2.34 -6.64 9.72
CA PRO A 170 -0.94 -6.42 10.11
C PRO A 170 -0.01 -6.25 8.91
N LEU A 171 -0.54 -6.39 7.70
CA LEU A 171 0.19 -6.28 6.44
C LEU A 171 -0.43 -5.18 5.59
N GLN A 172 0.40 -4.44 4.88
CA GLN A 172 -0.02 -3.45 3.88
C GLN A 172 0.78 -3.62 2.60
N VAL A 173 0.30 -3.00 1.53
CA VAL A 173 1.01 -2.95 0.24
C VAL A 173 1.20 -1.50 -0.18
N ALA A 174 2.42 -1.13 -0.55
CA ALA A 174 2.72 0.15 -1.19
C ALA A 174 3.22 -0.08 -2.62
N ILE A 175 2.68 0.64 -3.60
CA ILE A 175 3.02 0.50 -5.03
C ILE A 175 3.65 1.81 -5.51
N LEU A 176 4.87 1.74 -6.03
CA LEU A 176 5.57 2.91 -6.54
C LEU A 176 5.03 3.27 -7.93
N LEU A 177 4.56 4.50 -8.12
CA LEU A 177 3.96 4.94 -9.39
C LEU A 177 4.92 5.75 -10.27
N SER A 178 6.00 6.26 -9.71
CA SER A 178 7.02 7.07 -10.40
C SER A 178 8.29 6.23 -10.64
N GLU A 179 9.00 6.47 -11.74
CA GLU A 179 10.24 5.76 -12.05
C GLU A 179 11.46 6.43 -11.39
N PRO A 180 12.21 5.74 -10.52
CA PRO A 180 13.44 6.28 -9.94
C PRO A 180 14.48 6.61 -11.01
N GLY A 181 15.21 7.70 -10.82
CA GLY A 181 16.22 8.21 -11.76
C GLY A 181 15.67 9.01 -12.94
N ARG A 182 14.41 8.77 -13.33
CA ARG A 182 13.70 9.58 -14.35
C ARG A 182 12.80 10.63 -13.70
N ASP A 183 11.89 10.18 -12.85
CA ASP A 183 10.82 11.01 -12.29
C ASP A 183 11.21 11.60 -10.93
N PHE A 184 12.09 10.93 -10.18
CA PHE A 184 12.66 11.39 -8.90
C PHE A 184 13.99 10.74 -8.54
N THR A 185 14.71 11.29 -7.55
CA THR A 185 15.89 10.65 -6.93
C THR A 185 15.80 10.65 -5.39
N GLY A 186 16.48 9.72 -4.71
CA GLY A 186 16.24 9.45 -3.28
C GLY A 186 14.88 8.77 -3.08
N GLY A 187 14.22 8.98 -1.94
CA GLY A 187 12.84 8.53 -1.73
C GLY A 187 12.66 7.01 -1.65
N GLU A 188 13.68 6.28 -1.21
CA GLU A 188 13.61 4.83 -1.05
C GLU A 188 12.62 4.45 0.07
N PHE A 189 11.88 3.36 -0.13
CA PHE A 189 11.07 2.77 0.94
C PHE A 189 12.00 2.05 1.92
N VAL A 190 11.84 2.32 3.20
CA VAL A 190 12.72 1.79 4.24
C VAL A 190 11.89 1.15 5.34
N LEU A 191 12.30 -0.03 5.77
CA LEU A 191 11.88 -0.61 7.04
C LEU A 191 13.04 -0.56 8.04
N THR A 192 12.72 -0.39 9.30
CA THR A 192 13.65 -0.65 10.40
C THR A 192 13.09 -1.70 11.32
N GLU A 193 13.85 -2.75 11.55
CA GLU A 193 13.55 -3.81 12.49
C GLU A 193 14.32 -3.57 13.80
N GLN A 194 13.57 -3.27 14.86
CA GLN A 194 14.10 -3.14 16.20
C GLN A 194 14.08 -4.53 16.88
N ARG A 195 15.30 -5.03 17.15
CA ARG A 195 15.54 -6.33 17.76
C ARG A 195 15.86 -6.14 19.25
N PRO A 196 15.26 -6.91 20.17
CA PRO A 196 15.50 -6.74 21.60
C PRO A 196 16.99 -6.80 21.96
N ARG A 197 17.48 -5.76 22.65
CA ARG A 197 18.89 -5.64 23.11
C ARG A 197 19.94 -5.63 21.99
N MET A 198 19.55 -5.35 20.75
CA MET A 198 20.44 -5.22 19.60
C MET A 198 20.18 -3.89 18.87
N GLN A 199 21.14 -3.48 18.04
CA GLN A 199 20.93 -2.34 17.15
C GLN A 199 19.90 -2.66 16.07
N SER A 200 19.13 -1.65 15.66
CA SER A 200 18.13 -1.77 14.60
C SER A 200 18.78 -2.21 13.28
N ARG A 201 18.11 -3.08 12.54
CA ARG A 201 18.48 -3.43 11.16
C ARG A 201 17.62 -2.59 10.22
N ALA A 202 18.25 -1.91 9.26
CA ALA A 202 17.53 -1.25 8.18
C ALA A 202 17.40 -2.20 6.99
N GLU A 203 16.23 -2.17 6.36
CA GLU A 203 15.93 -2.83 5.09
C GLU A 203 15.51 -1.74 4.11
N VAL A 204 16.21 -1.63 2.98
CA VAL A 204 15.91 -0.65 1.93
C VAL A 204 15.34 -1.40 0.74
N VAL A 205 14.14 -1.02 0.30
CA VAL A 205 13.41 -1.74 -0.75
C VAL A 205 13.49 -0.93 -2.07
N PRO A 206 14.33 -1.33 -3.04
CA PRO A 206 14.61 -0.55 -4.24
C PRO A 206 13.57 -0.81 -5.34
N LEU A 207 12.36 -0.30 -5.14
CA LEU A 207 11.25 -0.44 -6.09
C LEU A 207 11.49 0.31 -7.42
N ARG A 208 11.05 -0.26 -8.54
CA ARG A 208 10.84 0.42 -9.84
C ARG A 208 9.38 0.86 -10.01
N GLN A 209 9.11 1.66 -11.06
CA GLN A 209 7.72 1.99 -11.40
C GLN A 209 6.90 0.72 -11.61
N GLY A 210 5.79 0.62 -10.88
CA GLY A 210 4.87 -0.51 -10.91
C GLY A 210 5.23 -1.66 -9.99
N ASP A 211 6.39 -1.64 -9.35
CA ASP A 211 6.71 -2.59 -8.28
C ASP A 211 5.94 -2.24 -7.02
N ALA A 212 5.56 -3.27 -6.27
CA ALA A 212 4.95 -3.15 -4.96
C ALA A 212 5.83 -3.76 -3.88
N VAL A 213 5.67 -3.26 -2.65
CA VAL A 213 6.19 -3.89 -1.44
C VAL A 213 5.00 -4.28 -0.56
N ALA A 214 4.88 -5.56 -0.22
CA ALA A 214 4.06 -6.02 0.89
C ALA A 214 4.91 -5.96 2.17
N PHE A 215 4.38 -5.43 3.27
CA PHE A 215 5.18 -5.23 4.49
C PHE A 215 4.37 -5.30 5.78
N ALA A 216 5.05 -5.68 6.86
CA ALA A 216 4.52 -5.66 8.22
C ALA A 216 4.42 -4.23 8.75
N VAL A 217 3.24 -3.84 9.24
CA VAL A 217 2.98 -2.47 9.73
C VAL A 217 3.43 -2.23 11.18
N HIS A 218 3.71 -3.30 11.93
CA HIS A 218 4.06 -3.22 13.34
C HIS A 218 4.97 -4.34 13.79
N ASN A 219 4.51 -5.60 13.77
CA ASN A 219 5.26 -6.72 14.32
C ASN A 219 5.29 -7.89 13.35
N ARG A 220 6.36 -8.68 13.43
CA ARG A 220 6.43 -10.04 12.89
C ARG A 220 7.03 -10.99 13.93
N PRO A 221 6.70 -12.29 13.88
CA PRO A 221 7.37 -13.30 14.69
C PRO A 221 8.76 -13.63 14.14
N VAL A 222 9.72 -13.83 15.03
CA VAL A 222 11.07 -14.34 14.73
C VAL A 222 11.32 -15.58 15.57
N GLN A 223 11.89 -16.61 14.95
CA GLN A 223 12.29 -17.82 15.66
C GLN A 223 13.59 -17.55 16.46
N GLY A 224 13.51 -17.66 17.78
CA GLY A 224 14.67 -17.66 18.68
C GLY A 224 15.00 -19.07 19.19
N THR A 225 16.09 -19.17 19.95
CA THR A 225 16.53 -20.44 20.56
C THR A 225 15.55 -20.99 21.60
N LYS A 226 14.71 -20.13 22.18
CA LYS A 226 13.70 -20.49 23.21
C LYS A 226 12.26 -20.42 22.69
N GLY A 227 12.06 -20.36 21.37
CA GLY A 227 10.75 -20.18 20.74
C GLY A 227 10.62 -18.86 19.99
N ASN A 228 9.40 -18.58 19.51
CA ASN A 228 9.11 -17.35 18.77
C ASN A 228 9.10 -16.13 19.72
N TYR A 229 9.64 -15.01 19.24
CA TYR A 229 9.50 -13.69 19.87
C TYR A 229 9.09 -12.64 18.83
N ARG A 230 8.68 -11.46 19.28
CA ARG A 230 8.23 -10.37 18.41
C ARG A 230 9.37 -9.38 18.17
N VAL A 231 9.53 -8.96 16.93
CA VAL A 231 10.35 -7.78 16.58
C VAL A 231 9.44 -6.66 16.13
N ASN A 232 9.80 -5.42 16.49
CA ASN A 232 9.06 -4.24 16.07
C ASN A 232 9.62 -3.77 14.72
N LEU A 233 8.75 -3.59 13.75
CA LEU A 233 9.04 -2.93 12.49
C LEU A 233 8.45 -1.52 12.50
N ARG A 234 9.18 -0.61 11.87
CA ARG A 234 8.68 0.69 11.44
C ARG A 234 9.00 0.85 9.97
N HIS A 235 8.15 1.53 9.22
CA HIS A 235 8.39 1.84 7.82
C HIS A 235 8.36 3.34 7.58
N GLY A 236 8.96 3.76 6.48
CA GLY A 236 9.02 5.17 6.09
C GLY A 236 9.58 5.31 4.68
N VAL A 237 9.80 6.55 4.28
CA VAL A 237 10.36 6.91 2.98
C VAL A 237 11.49 7.88 3.21
N SER A 238 12.66 7.56 2.66
CA SER A 238 13.82 8.44 2.75
C SER A 238 13.55 9.78 2.05
N ARG A 239 14.46 10.76 2.23
CA ARG A 239 14.29 12.07 1.61
C ARG A 239 14.30 11.98 0.09
N VAL A 240 13.27 12.54 -0.55
CA VAL A 240 13.27 12.82 -1.99
C VAL A 240 14.25 13.96 -2.25
N ARG A 241 15.20 13.74 -3.16
CA ARG A 241 16.29 14.69 -3.47
C ARG A 241 15.96 15.55 -4.69
N SER A 242 15.27 15.01 -5.68
CA SER A 242 14.80 15.73 -6.86
C SER A 242 13.53 15.09 -7.42
N GLY A 243 12.80 15.85 -8.25
CA GLY A 243 11.63 15.35 -8.97
C GLY A 243 10.40 15.14 -8.09
N MET A 244 9.48 14.28 -8.56
CA MET A 244 8.19 14.03 -7.92
C MET A 244 7.93 12.53 -7.84
N ARG A 245 7.56 12.07 -6.65
CA ARG A 245 7.35 10.66 -6.33
C ARG A 245 5.91 10.42 -5.89
N HIS A 246 5.19 9.62 -6.67
CA HIS A 246 3.85 9.14 -6.35
C HIS A 246 3.88 7.68 -5.89
N THR A 247 3.01 7.35 -4.96
CA THR A 247 2.86 5.99 -4.43
C THR A 247 1.41 5.77 -4.03
N VAL A 248 0.88 4.57 -4.28
CA VAL A 248 -0.42 4.15 -3.74
C VAL A 248 -0.20 3.22 -2.56
N GLY A 249 -0.89 3.46 -1.46
CA GLY A 249 -1.02 2.53 -0.35
C GLY A 249 -2.33 1.75 -0.45
N ILE A 250 -2.26 0.43 -0.33
CA ILE A 250 -3.38 -0.49 -0.20
C ILE A 250 -3.39 -1.03 1.22
N ILE A 251 -4.43 -0.65 1.96
CA ILE A 251 -4.69 -1.11 3.33
C ILE A 251 -6.00 -1.89 3.32
N PHE A 252 -6.04 -3.01 4.06
CA PHE A 252 -7.10 -4.02 3.89
C PHE A 252 -8.28 -3.91 4.87
N HIS A 253 -8.15 -3.17 5.96
CA HIS A 253 -9.26 -2.84 6.88
C HIS A 253 -9.81 -1.45 6.57
N ASP A 254 -11.07 -1.19 6.89
CA ASP A 254 -11.61 0.17 6.88
C ASP A 254 -11.32 0.87 8.22
N ALA A 255 -11.42 2.19 8.26
CA ALA A 255 -11.24 3.01 9.46
C ALA A 255 -12.59 3.57 9.93
N ARG A 256 -12.69 3.92 11.22
CA ARG A 256 -13.77 4.83 11.68
C ARG A 256 -13.69 6.11 10.90
#